data_AF-P29967-F1
#
_entry.id   AF-P29967-F1
#
_cell.length_a   1.000
_cell.length_b   1.000
_cell.length_c   1.000
_cell.angle_alpha   90.00
_cell.angle_beta   90.00
_cell.angle_gamma   90.00
#
_symmetry.space_group_name_H-M   'P 1'
#
loop_
_entity.id
_entity.type
_entity.pdbx_description
1 polymer ?
#
loop_
_entity_poly.entity_id
_entity_poly.type
_entity_poly.pdbx_seq_one_letter_code
_entity_poly.pdbx_strand_id
1 'polypeptide(L)'
;MTSKTTASLLAICVACAASAIAGTALCADRRNAPAQAGAGAAAAVSGDAHEQPAAEAPAEEEEETPAVAATDGKLVLPNGQDITPDHMENGRWYTAEDIPTYKIAEEGAVDWATFSGYRRYSAECHVCHGPDGEGSTYAPALRKSVLTMGYYDFLEIAASGKQEVNTAANLVMPAFGTNKNVWCYIDDIYAYLLARGTGDLPRGRPAKREDKSDEFVAQEDSCMSG
;
A
#
# COMPACT_ATOMS: atom_id res chain seq x y z
N MET A 1 7.95 -3.07 -59.26
CA MET A 1 8.33 -1.72 -58.82
C MET A 1 8.79 -1.82 -57.37
N THR A 2 10.02 -1.36 -57.11
CA THR A 2 10.63 -0.94 -55.82
C THR A 2 10.63 -1.92 -54.62
N SER A 3 11.83 -2.47 -54.40
CA SER A 3 12.38 -3.09 -53.19
C SER A 3 12.99 -2.03 -52.25
N LYS A 4 13.14 -2.35 -50.94
CA LYS A 4 14.19 -1.93 -49.97
C LYS A 4 13.84 -2.53 -48.58
N THR A 5 14.41 -3.65 -48.10
CA THR A 5 15.71 -3.85 -47.41
C THR A 5 16.07 -2.80 -46.35
N THR A 6 16.23 -3.19 -45.08
CA THR A 6 17.53 -3.39 -44.38
C THR A 6 17.35 -3.64 -42.87
N ALA A 7 18.08 -4.64 -42.35
CA ALA A 7 18.23 -5.00 -40.94
C ALA A 7 19.45 -4.30 -40.31
N SER A 8 19.50 -4.20 -38.97
CA SER A 8 20.75 -3.94 -38.23
C SER A 8 20.72 -4.62 -36.84
N LEU A 9 21.67 -5.53 -36.62
CA LEU A 9 22.03 -6.12 -35.32
C LEU A 9 23.07 -5.22 -34.63
N LEU A 10 23.02 -5.10 -33.29
CA LEU A 10 24.23 -4.89 -32.49
C LEU A 10 24.07 -5.54 -31.11
N ALA A 11 24.96 -6.48 -30.81
CA ALA A 11 25.14 -7.11 -29.50
C ALA A 11 26.32 -6.44 -28.77
N ILE A 12 26.18 -6.19 -27.46
CA ILE A 12 27.28 -5.79 -26.58
C ILE A 12 27.27 -6.72 -25.37
N CYS A 13 28.32 -7.52 -25.24
CA CYS A 13 28.70 -8.26 -24.04
C CYS A 13 29.87 -7.51 -23.39
N VAL A 14 29.77 -7.21 -22.09
CA VAL A 14 30.90 -6.76 -21.26
C VAL A 14 31.00 -7.68 -20.05
N ALA A 15 32.16 -8.32 -19.94
CA ALA A 15 32.61 -9.12 -18.80
C ALA A 15 33.82 -8.42 -18.16
N CYS A 16 34.01 -8.61 -16.84
CA CYS A 16 35.18 -8.36 -15.97
C CYS A 16 34.71 -7.65 -14.69
N ALA A 17 35.17 -7.92 -13.48
CA ALA A 17 36.06 -8.93 -12.91
C ALA A 17 35.84 -8.86 -11.38
N ALA A 18 35.98 -10.00 -10.69
CA ALA A 18 35.93 -10.08 -9.24
C ALA A 18 37.21 -9.48 -8.60
N SER A 19 37.08 -8.89 -7.42
CA SER A 19 38.21 -8.63 -6.50
C SER A 19 37.71 -8.79 -5.06
N ALA A 20 38.22 -9.83 -4.40
CA ALA A 20 38.06 -10.07 -2.98
C ALA A 20 39.11 -9.25 -2.21
N ILE A 21 38.71 -8.59 -1.13
CA ILE A 21 39.61 -8.06 -0.11
C ILE A 21 39.12 -8.58 1.24
N ALA A 22 39.89 -9.47 1.83
CA ALA A 22 39.77 -9.88 3.22
C ALA A 22 40.52 -8.87 4.09
N GLY A 23 39.84 -8.31 5.09
CA GLY A 23 40.43 -7.47 6.13
C GLY A 23 39.98 -7.96 7.50
N THR A 24 40.86 -8.70 8.18
CA THR A 24 40.75 -9.00 9.61
C THR A 24 41.49 -7.93 10.40
N ALA A 25 40.80 -7.17 11.25
CA ALA A 25 41.45 -6.35 12.27
C ALA A 25 40.57 -6.16 13.52
N LEU A 26 41.08 -6.72 14.62
CA LEU A 26 41.11 -6.22 15.99
C LEU A 26 39.80 -5.83 16.72
N CYS A 27 39.45 -6.72 17.66
CA CYS A 27 39.07 -6.50 19.06
C CYS A 27 38.58 -5.10 19.50
N ALA A 28 37.33 -5.03 19.96
CA ALA A 28 36.93 -4.21 21.11
C ALA A 28 35.83 -4.93 21.91
N ASP A 29 36.20 -5.30 23.12
CA ASP A 29 35.39 -5.90 24.18
C ASP A 29 34.41 -4.87 24.76
N ARG A 30 33.09 -5.10 24.63
CA ARG A 30 32.07 -4.62 25.57
C ARG A 30 30.87 -5.57 25.61
N ARG A 31 30.94 -6.52 26.54
CA ARG A 31 29.90 -6.83 27.54
C ARG A 31 28.46 -6.46 27.15
N ASN A 32 27.69 -7.43 26.66
CA ASN A 32 26.37 -7.72 27.24
C ASN A 32 26.01 -9.18 26.94
N ALA A 33 26.05 -10.01 27.98
CA ALA A 33 25.66 -11.41 27.92
C ALA A 33 24.12 -11.56 27.99
N PRO A 34 23.54 -12.63 27.42
CA PRO A 34 22.11 -12.89 27.46
C PRO A 34 21.73 -13.64 28.75
N ALA A 35 20.64 -13.23 29.40
CA ALA A 35 19.94 -14.00 30.42
C ALA A 35 18.55 -14.32 29.84
N GLN A 36 18.29 -15.53 29.34
CA GLN A 36 18.04 -16.77 30.07
C GLN A 36 16.54 -16.97 30.34
N ALA A 37 16.09 -18.10 29.79
CA ALA A 37 14.81 -18.77 29.93
C ALA A 37 14.07 -18.54 31.26
N GLY A 38 12.75 -18.35 31.12
CA GLY A 38 11.78 -18.50 32.19
C GLY A 38 10.47 -19.03 31.62
N ALA A 39 10.38 -20.35 31.48
CA ALA A 39 9.10 -21.04 31.38
C ALA A 39 8.40 -20.93 32.74
N GLY A 40 7.29 -20.20 32.79
CA GLY A 40 6.44 -20.03 33.97
C GLY A 40 5.04 -20.48 33.64
N ALA A 41 4.68 -21.67 34.13
CA ALA A 41 3.39 -22.27 34.00
C ALA A 41 2.29 -21.52 34.79
N ALA A 42 1.09 -21.54 34.21
CA ALA A 42 -0.24 -21.59 34.82
C ALA A 42 -0.40 -21.07 36.26
N ALA A 43 -1.18 -19.99 36.38
CA ALA A 43 -2.16 -19.86 37.45
C ALA A 43 -3.41 -19.18 36.88
N ALA A 44 -4.45 -19.99 36.68
CA ALA A 44 -5.80 -19.52 36.43
C ALA A 44 -6.28 -18.75 37.66
N VAL A 45 -6.67 -17.49 37.47
CA VAL A 45 -7.52 -16.78 38.41
C VAL A 45 -8.81 -16.45 37.68
N SER A 46 -9.86 -17.20 38.02
CA SER A 46 -11.24 -16.87 37.75
C SER A 46 -11.51 -15.56 38.49
N GLY A 47 -11.67 -14.47 37.75
CA GLY A 47 -11.97 -13.14 38.26
C GLY A 47 -13.11 -12.56 37.45
N ASP A 48 -14.17 -12.21 38.16
CA ASP A 48 -15.52 -11.90 37.71
C ASP A 48 -15.65 -11.01 36.46
N ALA A 49 -16.67 -11.37 35.69
CA ALA A 49 -17.29 -10.56 34.65
C ALA A 49 -17.59 -9.16 35.18
N HIS A 50 -16.76 -8.19 34.80
CA HIS A 50 -17.15 -6.79 34.81
C HIS A 50 -17.62 -6.45 33.40
N GLU A 51 -18.95 -6.47 33.25
CA GLU A 51 -19.69 -5.85 32.16
C GLU A 51 -19.20 -4.39 32.05
N GLN A 52 -18.26 -4.11 31.14
CA GLN A 52 -17.87 -2.74 30.84
C GLN A 52 -19.07 -2.11 30.13
N PRO A 53 -19.65 -1.02 30.67
CA PRO A 53 -20.65 -0.28 29.93
C PRO A 53 -19.97 0.22 28.65
N ALA A 54 -20.65 0.04 27.52
CA ALA A 54 -20.26 0.67 26.27
C ALA A 54 -20.12 2.18 26.55
N ALA A 55 -18.88 2.65 26.63
CA ALA A 55 -18.60 4.06 26.63
C ALA A 55 -19.08 4.57 25.28
N GLU A 56 -20.17 5.33 25.33
CA GLU A 56 -20.74 6.04 24.20
C GLU A 56 -19.60 6.85 23.56
N ALA A 57 -19.16 6.40 22.39
CA ALA A 57 -18.16 7.11 21.62
C ALA A 57 -18.69 8.52 21.38
N PRO A 58 -17.86 9.57 21.53
CA PRO A 58 -18.29 10.90 21.13
C PRO A 58 -18.71 10.82 19.67
N ALA A 59 -19.83 11.43 19.33
CA ALA A 59 -20.20 11.62 17.93
C ALA A 59 -19.04 12.34 17.25
N GLU A 60 -18.26 11.59 16.48
CA GLU A 60 -17.25 12.14 15.59
C GLU A 60 -18.03 13.01 14.61
N GLU A 61 -17.73 14.32 14.63
CA GLU A 61 -18.21 15.24 13.61
C GLU A 61 -17.83 14.62 12.26
N GLU A 62 -18.84 14.28 11.45
CA GLU A 62 -18.66 13.84 10.06
C GLU A 62 -18.05 15.01 9.29
N GLU A 63 -16.72 15.13 9.37
CA GLU A 63 -15.96 16.08 8.57
C GLU A 63 -16.09 15.62 7.11
N GLU A 64 -16.86 16.40 6.37
CA GLU A 64 -17.24 16.22 4.96
C GLU A 64 -16.09 15.66 4.13
N THR A 65 -16.22 14.41 3.68
CA THR A 65 -15.32 13.81 2.70
C THR A 65 -15.24 14.73 1.48
N PRO A 66 -14.04 15.12 1.02
CA PRO A 66 -13.90 15.95 -0.17
C PRO A 66 -14.71 15.37 -1.32
N ALA A 67 -15.74 16.08 -1.77
CA ALA A 67 -16.69 15.56 -2.73
C ALA A 67 -15.98 15.18 -4.03
N VAL A 68 -16.03 13.89 -4.37
CA VAL A 68 -15.69 13.39 -5.70
C VAL A 68 -16.76 13.91 -6.64
N ALA A 69 -16.37 14.74 -7.59
CA ALA A 69 -17.33 15.29 -8.55
C ALA A 69 -17.60 14.21 -9.61
N ALA A 70 -18.76 13.57 -9.53
CA ALA A 70 -19.29 12.79 -10.65
C ALA A 70 -19.84 13.76 -11.69
N THR A 71 -18.99 14.21 -12.62
CA THR A 71 -19.41 15.04 -13.77
C THR A 71 -19.30 14.23 -15.05
N ASP A 72 -20.38 14.18 -15.82
CA ASP A 72 -20.43 13.48 -17.11
C ASP A 72 -20.02 11.99 -17.06
N GLY A 73 -20.29 11.32 -15.94
CA GLY A 73 -19.92 9.92 -15.71
C GLY A 73 -18.46 9.68 -15.34
N LYS A 74 -17.66 10.75 -15.22
CA LYS A 74 -16.28 10.67 -14.74
C LYS A 74 -16.23 10.83 -13.23
N LEU A 75 -15.36 10.06 -12.59
CA LEU A 75 -15.00 10.19 -11.19
C LEU A 75 -13.72 11.04 -11.10
N VAL A 76 -13.84 12.32 -10.75
CA VAL A 76 -12.70 13.23 -10.66
C VAL A 76 -12.40 13.58 -9.22
N LEU A 77 -11.16 13.35 -8.80
CA LEU A 77 -10.67 13.68 -7.48
C LEU A 77 -10.51 15.21 -7.30
N PRO A 78 -10.49 15.72 -6.05
CA PRO A 78 -10.23 17.13 -5.76
C PRO A 78 -8.92 17.70 -6.33
N ASN A 79 -7.90 16.85 -6.53
CA ASN A 79 -6.63 17.22 -7.17
C ASN A 79 -6.71 17.32 -8.71
N GLY A 80 -7.86 16.99 -9.31
CA GLY A 80 -8.10 17.00 -10.76
C GLY A 80 -7.83 15.67 -11.48
N GLN A 81 -7.37 14.64 -10.78
CA GLN A 81 -7.11 13.33 -11.38
C GLN A 81 -8.42 12.59 -11.70
N ASP A 82 -8.57 12.11 -12.93
CA ASP A 82 -9.67 11.24 -13.34
C ASP A 82 -9.36 9.81 -12.88
N ILE A 83 -10.22 9.25 -12.02
CA ILE A 83 -10.12 7.88 -11.49
C ILE A 83 -11.17 6.94 -12.07
N THR A 84 -11.84 7.34 -13.15
CA THR A 84 -12.86 6.51 -13.81
C THR A 84 -12.22 5.22 -14.36
N PRO A 85 -12.73 4.03 -14.00
CA PRO A 85 -12.25 2.77 -14.57
C PRO A 85 -12.52 2.71 -16.07
N ASP A 86 -11.48 2.57 -16.87
CA ASP A 86 -11.53 2.55 -18.33
C ASP A 86 -11.26 1.14 -18.89
N HIS A 87 -10.12 0.55 -18.51
CA HIS A 87 -9.70 -0.76 -18.99
C HIS A 87 -9.06 -1.59 -17.89
N MET A 88 -8.93 -2.90 -18.15
CA MET A 88 -8.30 -3.85 -17.25
C MET A 88 -7.03 -4.40 -17.89
N GLU A 89 -5.93 -4.35 -17.15
CA GLU A 89 -4.64 -4.91 -17.56
C GLU A 89 -4.04 -5.71 -16.40
N ASN A 90 -3.52 -6.92 -16.66
CA ASN A 90 -2.85 -7.76 -15.65
C ASN A 90 -3.69 -7.99 -14.36
N GLY A 91 -5.02 -8.04 -14.51
CA GLY A 91 -5.97 -8.21 -13.40
C GLY A 91 -6.19 -6.97 -12.52
N ARG A 92 -5.81 -5.77 -12.99
CA ARG A 92 -6.03 -4.47 -12.32
C ARG A 92 -6.80 -3.53 -13.22
N TRP A 93 -7.60 -2.65 -12.63
CA TRP A 93 -8.30 -1.59 -13.36
C TRP A 93 -7.43 -0.34 -13.45
N TYR A 94 -7.44 0.28 -14.62
CA TYR A 94 -6.74 1.52 -14.91
C TYR A 94 -7.68 2.56 -15.51
N THR A 95 -7.30 3.82 -15.39
CA THR A 95 -7.98 4.95 -16.02
C THR A 95 -7.50 5.11 -17.47
N ALA A 96 -8.12 6.03 -18.21
CA ALA A 96 -7.67 6.38 -19.57
C ALA A 96 -6.24 6.99 -19.62
N GLU A 97 -5.68 7.38 -18.47
CA GLU A 97 -4.32 7.90 -18.32
C GLU A 97 -3.35 6.85 -17.73
N ASP A 98 -3.75 5.58 -17.74
CA ASP A 98 -2.97 4.44 -17.23
C ASP A 98 -2.63 4.55 -15.72
N ILE A 99 -3.50 5.21 -14.95
CA ILE A 99 -3.39 5.31 -13.48
C ILE A 99 -4.21 4.18 -12.85
N PRO A 100 -3.68 3.39 -11.88
CA PRO A 100 -4.47 2.38 -11.19
C PRO A 100 -5.70 2.96 -10.51
N THR A 101 -6.83 2.27 -10.61
CA THR A 101 -8.08 2.64 -9.95
C THR A 101 -8.82 1.40 -9.44
N TYR A 102 -9.92 1.60 -8.75
CA TYR A 102 -10.78 0.54 -8.24
C TYR A 102 -12.06 0.42 -9.06
N LYS A 103 -12.67 -0.76 -9.04
CA LYS A 103 -14.01 -0.97 -9.58
C LYS A 103 -14.86 -1.75 -8.60
N ILE A 104 -16.08 -1.27 -8.36
CA ILE A 104 -17.07 -1.98 -7.55
C ILE A 104 -18.23 -2.35 -8.46
N ALA A 105 -18.54 -3.64 -8.55
CA ALA A 105 -19.69 -4.14 -9.30
C ALA A 105 -21.00 -3.69 -8.63
N GLU A 106 -22.08 -3.61 -9.40
CA GLU A 106 -23.41 -3.18 -8.90
C GLU A 106 -23.90 -4.01 -7.70
N GLU A 107 -23.49 -5.29 -7.61
CA GLU A 107 -23.81 -6.18 -6.48
C GLU A 107 -22.95 -5.94 -5.21
N GLY A 108 -22.04 -4.96 -5.25
CA GLY A 108 -21.13 -4.59 -4.17
C GLY A 108 -19.84 -5.43 -4.09
N ALA A 109 -19.52 -6.23 -5.11
CA ALA A 109 -18.25 -6.94 -5.18
C ALA A 109 -17.14 -5.99 -5.64
N VAL A 110 -16.07 -5.86 -4.85
CA VAL A 110 -14.89 -5.10 -5.27
C VAL A 110 -14.03 -5.91 -6.24
N ASP A 111 -13.31 -5.24 -7.13
CA ASP A 111 -12.29 -5.90 -7.93
C ASP A 111 -11.22 -6.56 -7.05
N TRP A 112 -10.52 -7.55 -7.61
CA TRP A 112 -9.53 -8.30 -6.86
C TRP A 112 -8.39 -7.42 -6.31
N ALA A 113 -7.92 -6.43 -7.07
CA ALA A 113 -6.81 -5.57 -6.68
C ALA A 113 -7.20 -4.70 -5.47
N THR A 114 -8.41 -4.14 -5.44
CA THR A 114 -8.94 -3.42 -4.26
C THR A 114 -9.01 -4.32 -3.03
N PHE A 115 -9.48 -5.57 -3.17
CA PHE A 115 -9.48 -6.53 -2.07
C PHE A 115 -8.06 -6.92 -1.60
N SER A 116 -7.13 -7.10 -2.55
CA SER A 116 -5.71 -7.33 -2.28
C SER A 116 -5.12 -6.15 -1.52
N GLY A 117 -5.40 -4.92 -1.95
CA GLY A 117 -5.00 -3.67 -1.33
C GLY A 117 -5.42 -3.57 0.11
N TYR A 118 -6.68 -3.91 0.44
CA TYR A 118 -7.14 -3.98 1.83
C TYR A 118 -6.24 -4.88 2.68
N ARG A 119 -5.87 -6.06 2.18
CA ARG A 119 -5.04 -7.01 2.92
C ARG A 119 -3.61 -6.51 3.10
N ARG A 120 -3.03 -5.88 2.07
CA ARG A 120 -1.67 -5.34 2.09
C ARG A 120 -1.57 -4.11 2.98
N TYR A 121 -2.52 -3.19 2.86
CA TYR A 121 -2.68 -2.06 3.79
C TYR A 121 -2.77 -2.55 5.24
N SER A 122 -3.62 -3.55 5.47
CA SER A 122 -3.83 -4.17 6.78
C SER A 122 -2.64 -5.00 7.28
N ALA A 123 -1.60 -5.21 6.48
CA ALA A 123 -0.38 -5.88 6.90
C ALA A 123 0.77 -4.90 7.16
N GLU A 124 0.90 -3.87 6.31
CA GLU A 124 2.12 -3.05 6.24
C GLU A 124 1.89 -1.57 6.62
N CYS A 125 0.67 -1.05 6.47
CA CYS A 125 0.40 0.38 6.61
C CYS A 125 -0.42 0.72 7.86
N HIS A 126 -1.34 -0.17 8.25
CA HIS A 126 -2.32 0.08 9.32
C HIS A 126 -1.68 0.38 10.69
N VAL A 127 -0.47 -0.13 10.94
CA VAL A 127 0.26 0.06 12.20
C VAL A 127 0.54 1.54 12.47
N CYS A 128 0.77 2.33 11.43
CA CYS A 128 1.03 3.76 11.53
C CYS A 128 -0.18 4.58 11.10
N HIS A 129 -0.83 4.23 9.99
CA HIS A 129 -1.93 5.01 9.39
C HIS A 129 -3.32 4.63 9.92
N GLY A 130 -3.39 3.81 10.97
CA GLY A 130 -4.64 3.41 11.60
C GLY A 130 -5.45 2.39 10.79
N PRO A 131 -6.52 1.84 11.36
CA PRO A 131 -7.44 0.98 10.63
C PRO A 131 -8.10 1.76 9.48
N ASP A 132 -8.35 1.09 8.36
CA ASP A 132 -9.12 1.63 7.21
C ASP A 132 -8.63 2.96 6.59
N GLY A 133 -7.38 3.37 6.82
CA GLY A 133 -6.84 4.64 6.32
C GLY A 133 -7.24 5.87 7.13
N GLU A 134 -7.77 5.68 8.35
CA GLU A 134 -8.33 6.75 9.19
C GLU A 134 -7.27 7.64 9.88
N GLY A 135 -6.01 7.25 9.81
CA GLY A 135 -4.92 7.94 10.48
C GLY A 135 -4.76 7.50 11.93
N SER A 136 -3.72 8.02 12.56
CA SER A 136 -3.46 7.82 13.99
C SER A 136 -2.82 9.08 14.58
N THR A 137 -2.50 9.03 15.86
CA THR A 137 -1.67 10.08 16.51
C THR A 137 -0.25 10.15 15.96
N TYR A 138 0.19 9.15 15.18
CA TYR A 138 1.54 9.06 14.63
C TYR A 138 1.60 9.43 13.14
N ALA A 139 0.57 9.13 12.35
CA ALA A 139 0.60 9.29 10.89
C ALA A 139 -0.77 9.76 10.34
N PRO A 140 -0.79 10.46 9.19
CA PRO A 140 -2.01 11.05 8.64
C PRO A 140 -3.02 10.02 8.13
N ALA A 141 -4.26 10.45 7.97
CA ALA A 141 -5.36 9.68 7.40
C ALA A 141 -5.19 9.51 5.88
N LEU A 142 -4.68 8.36 5.45
CA LEU A 142 -4.41 8.09 4.04
C LEU A 142 -5.66 8.14 3.15
N ARG A 143 -6.85 7.83 3.69
CA ARG A 143 -8.11 7.98 2.94
C ARG A 143 -8.35 9.43 2.49
N LYS A 144 -7.85 10.41 3.24
CA LYS A 144 -7.93 11.83 2.87
C LYS A 144 -6.76 12.23 1.98
N SER A 145 -5.55 11.77 2.30
CA SER A 145 -4.33 12.10 1.54
C SER A 145 -4.41 11.68 0.07
N VAL A 146 -4.94 10.49 -0.20
CA VAL A 146 -5.03 9.93 -1.57
C VAL A 146 -5.94 10.75 -2.50
N LEU A 147 -6.86 11.56 -1.95
CA LEU A 147 -7.76 12.42 -2.72
C LEU A 147 -7.09 13.74 -3.15
N THR A 148 -6.03 14.15 -2.44
CA THR A 148 -5.37 15.44 -2.62
C THR A 148 -3.97 15.33 -3.20
N MET A 149 -3.38 14.13 -3.28
CA MET A 149 -2.09 13.86 -3.93
C MET A 149 -2.28 13.06 -5.22
N GLY A 150 -1.44 13.30 -6.22
CA GLY A 150 -1.45 12.51 -7.45
C GLY A 150 -0.90 11.09 -7.20
N TYR A 151 -1.24 10.15 -8.09
CA TYR A 151 -0.72 8.79 -8.03
C TYR A 151 0.82 8.72 -8.01
N TYR A 152 1.50 9.53 -8.82
CA TYR A 152 2.96 9.54 -8.87
C TYR A 152 3.61 10.11 -7.61
N ASP A 153 2.97 11.08 -6.93
CA ASP A 153 3.42 11.58 -5.63
C ASP A 153 3.28 10.50 -4.56
N PHE A 154 2.17 9.75 -4.60
CA PHE A 154 1.96 8.58 -3.73
C PHE A 154 3.07 7.53 -3.94
N LEU A 155 3.39 7.21 -5.19
CA LEU A 155 4.49 6.29 -5.52
C LEU A 155 5.84 6.80 -5.00
N GLU A 156 6.15 8.08 -5.22
CA GLU A 156 7.41 8.68 -4.77
C GLU A 156 7.55 8.58 -3.24
N ILE A 157 6.52 8.98 -2.50
CA ILE A 157 6.50 8.94 -1.04
C ILE A 157 6.57 7.49 -0.53
N ALA A 158 5.84 6.56 -1.13
CA ALA A 158 5.88 5.15 -0.75
C ALA A 158 7.26 4.52 -1.04
N ALA A 159 7.85 4.83 -2.19
CA ALA A 159 9.14 4.28 -2.60
C ALA A 159 10.29 4.80 -1.74
N SER A 160 10.35 6.12 -1.55
CA SER A 160 11.48 6.83 -0.94
C SER A 160 11.32 7.12 0.55
N GLY A 161 10.10 6.98 1.07
CA GLY A 161 9.75 7.42 2.42
C GLY A 161 9.65 8.94 2.51
N LYS A 162 9.26 9.44 3.68
CA LYS A 162 9.13 10.89 3.94
C LYS A 162 9.57 11.22 5.35
N GLN A 163 10.34 12.29 5.52
CA GLN A 163 10.83 12.70 6.84
C GLN A 163 10.58 14.18 7.09
N GLU A 164 10.10 14.50 8.28
CA GLU A 164 10.03 15.85 8.84
C GLU A 164 10.62 15.81 10.25
N VAL A 165 11.94 16.07 10.32
CA VAL A 165 12.70 16.04 11.57
C VAL A 165 13.25 17.43 11.86
N ASN A 166 12.75 18.05 12.94
CA ASN A 166 13.20 19.33 13.46
C ASN A 166 12.98 19.38 14.98
N THR A 167 13.17 20.54 15.62
CA THR A 167 13.01 20.66 17.08
C THR A 167 11.56 20.45 17.56
N ALA A 168 10.57 20.58 16.67
CA ALA A 168 9.15 20.45 16.97
C ALA A 168 8.54 19.11 16.53
N ALA A 169 9.13 18.42 15.55
CA ALA A 169 8.59 17.19 14.97
C ALA A 169 9.69 16.16 14.68
N ASN A 170 9.37 14.88 14.88
CA ASN A 170 10.21 13.75 14.48
C ASN A 170 9.32 12.71 13.80
N LEU A 171 8.93 13.02 12.56
CA LEU A 171 8.03 12.19 11.76
C LEU A 171 8.84 11.51 10.65
N VAL A 172 8.77 10.19 10.59
CA VAL A 172 9.49 9.36 9.62
C VAL A 172 8.56 8.29 9.08
N MET A 173 8.24 8.38 7.79
CA MET A 173 7.68 7.29 7.00
C MET A 173 8.84 6.54 6.35
N PRO A 174 9.04 5.24 6.63
CA PRO A 174 10.07 4.43 6.01
C PRO A 174 9.91 4.33 4.49
N ALA A 175 11.02 4.08 3.79
CA ALA A 175 11.02 3.76 2.38
C ALA A 175 10.57 2.29 2.14
N PHE A 176 9.61 2.08 1.25
CA PHE A 176 9.11 0.74 0.90
C PHE A 176 9.49 0.28 -0.51
N GLY A 177 10.22 1.09 -1.29
CA GLY A 177 10.57 0.77 -2.68
C GLY A 177 11.39 -0.51 -2.87
N THR A 178 12.05 -1.01 -1.81
CA THR A 178 12.79 -2.29 -1.83
C THR A 178 12.06 -3.44 -1.12
N ASN A 179 10.90 -3.17 -0.52
CA ASN A 179 10.11 -4.21 0.14
C ASN A 179 9.10 -4.79 -0.87
N LYS A 180 9.41 -5.97 -1.42
CA LYS A 180 8.54 -6.62 -2.42
C LYS A 180 7.11 -6.89 -1.90
N ASN A 181 6.92 -7.09 -0.59
CA ASN A 181 5.59 -7.30 0.00
C ASN A 181 4.70 -6.05 -0.05
N VAL A 182 5.29 -4.87 -0.30
CA VAL A 182 4.57 -3.61 -0.52
C VAL A 182 4.65 -3.23 -2.00
N TRP A 183 5.86 -3.16 -2.55
CA TRP A 183 6.09 -2.58 -3.87
C TRP A 183 5.40 -3.36 -5.00
N CYS A 184 5.32 -4.69 -4.92
CA CYS A 184 4.59 -5.50 -5.91
C CYS A 184 3.06 -5.33 -5.85
N TYR A 185 2.55 -4.65 -4.82
CA TYR A 185 1.13 -4.41 -4.60
C TYR A 185 0.82 -2.93 -4.36
N ILE A 186 1.71 -2.02 -4.77
CA ILE A 186 1.55 -0.60 -4.47
C ILE A 186 0.30 -0.03 -5.16
N ASP A 187 0.03 -0.47 -6.38
CA ASP A 187 -1.19 -0.18 -7.15
C ASP A 187 -2.45 -0.68 -6.42
N ASP A 188 -2.41 -1.90 -5.87
CA ASP A 188 -3.51 -2.49 -5.11
C ASP A 188 -3.83 -1.64 -3.87
N ILE A 189 -2.79 -1.24 -3.12
CA ILE A 189 -2.92 -0.39 -1.94
C ILE A 189 -3.51 0.97 -2.34
N TYR A 190 -3.06 1.54 -3.45
CA TYR A 190 -3.59 2.79 -3.97
C TYR A 190 -5.08 2.69 -4.32
N ALA A 191 -5.48 1.67 -5.08
CA ALA A 191 -6.88 1.41 -5.44
C ALA A 191 -7.78 1.24 -4.20
N TYR A 192 -7.31 0.50 -3.19
CA TYR A 192 -8.02 0.38 -1.91
C TYR A 192 -8.18 1.71 -1.19
N LEU A 193 -7.11 2.50 -1.09
CA LEU A 193 -7.16 3.81 -0.43
C LEU A 193 -8.07 4.77 -1.17
N LEU A 194 -8.07 4.75 -2.51
CA LEU A 194 -9.01 5.52 -3.33
C LEU A 194 -10.44 5.14 -2.99
N ALA A 195 -10.81 3.86 -3.04
CA ALA A 195 -12.17 3.40 -2.74
C ALA A 195 -12.62 3.79 -1.31
N ARG A 196 -11.68 3.84 -0.35
CA ARG A 196 -11.93 4.33 1.01
C ARG A 196 -12.07 5.84 1.09
N GLY A 197 -11.27 6.58 0.34
CA GLY A 197 -11.26 8.03 0.32
C GLY A 197 -12.50 8.61 -0.35
N THR A 198 -12.92 8.02 -1.47
CA THR A 198 -14.13 8.43 -2.21
C THR A 198 -15.42 8.06 -1.49
N GLY A 199 -15.36 7.17 -0.49
CA GLY A 199 -16.50 6.71 0.29
C GLY A 199 -17.24 5.51 -0.32
N ASP A 200 -16.81 5.01 -1.48
CA ASP A 200 -17.46 3.92 -2.19
C ASP A 200 -17.29 2.55 -1.49
N LEU A 201 -16.22 2.38 -0.73
CA LEU A 201 -15.98 1.19 0.08
C LEU A 201 -16.15 1.53 1.56
N PRO A 202 -17.09 0.92 2.32
CA PRO A 202 -17.22 1.16 3.76
C PRO A 202 -16.03 0.62 4.57
N ARG A 203 -15.98 0.98 5.86
CA ARG A 203 -14.97 0.48 6.80
C ARG A 203 -15.05 -1.03 6.99
N GLY A 204 -13.90 -1.65 7.26
CA GLY A 204 -13.77 -3.08 7.50
C GLY A 204 -13.42 -3.87 6.24
N ARG A 205 -13.35 -5.19 6.41
CA ARG A 205 -12.99 -6.11 5.33
C ARG A 205 -14.06 -6.12 4.24
N PRO A 206 -13.72 -5.93 2.95
CA PRO A 206 -14.68 -6.06 1.87
C PRO A 206 -15.32 -7.46 1.88
N ALA A 207 -16.65 -7.51 1.93
CA ALA A 207 -17.41 -8.75 2.11
C ALA A 207 -17.48 -9.60 0.83
N LYS A 208 -17.56 -8.94 -0.32
CA LYS A 208 -17.59 -9.55 -1.65
C LYS A 208 -16.42 -9.03 -2.47
N ARG A 209 -15.89 -9.89 -3.33
CA ARG A 209 -14.80 -9.58 -4.24
C ARG A 209 -14.92 -10.42 -5.50
N GLU A 210 -14.35 -9.95 -6.59
CA GLU A 210 -14.11 -10.76 -7.78
C GLU A 210 -13.05 -11.85 -7.49
N ASP A 211 -13.00 -12.88 -8.34
CA ASP A 211 -12.00 -13.92 -8.24
C ASP A 211 -10.61 -13.42 -8.68
N LYS A 212 -9.55 -14.04 -8.14
CA LYS A 212 -8.18 -13.76 -8.57
C LYS A 212 -8.00 -14.30 -9.99
N SER A 213 -7.73 -13.44 -10.96
CA SER A 213 -7.47 -13.88 -12.34
C SER A 213 -6.09 -14.52 -12.48
N ASP A 214 -5.92 -15.36 -13.50
CA ASP A 214 -4.62 -15.99 -13.81
C ASP A 214 -3.57 -14.94 -14.20
N GLU A 215 -3.97 -13.85 -14.87
CA GLU A 215 -3.08 -12.73 -15.20
C GLU A 215 -2.56 -12.03 -13.95
N PHE A 216 -3.42 -11.83 -12.93
CA PHE A 216 -2.97 -11.26 -11.66
C PHE A 216 -1.95 -12.20 -10.98
N VAL A 217 -2.18 -13.52 -11.00
CA VAL A 217 -1.23 -14.51 -10.45
C VAL A 217 0.11 -14.42 -11.17
N ALA A 218 0.10 -14.40 -12.51
CA ALA A 218 1.32 -14.31 -13.30
C ALA A 218 2.11 -13.02 -13.01
N GLN A 219 1.43 -11.89 -12.87
CA GLN A 219 2.05 -10.61 -12.53
C GLN A 219 2.63 -10.60 -11.11
N GLU A 220 1.91 -11.16 -10.15
CA GLU A 220 2.38 -11.34 -8.78
C GLU A 220 3.66 -12.18 -8.73
N ASP A 221 3.64 -13.34 -9.39
CA ASP A 221 4.78 -14.25 -9.43
C ASP A 221 6.00 -13.61 -10.12
N SER A 222 5.78 -12.87 -11.20
CA SER A 222 6.83 -12.13 -11.93
C SER A 222 7.52 -11.10 -11.03
N CYS A 223 6.76 -10.27 -10.32
CA CYS A 223 7.32 -9.25 -9.43
C CYS A 223 8.03 -9.86 -8.21
N MET A 224 7.47 -10.93 -7.64
CA MET A 224 8.05 -11.57 -6.46
C MET A 224 9.33 -12.34 -6.78
N SER A 225 9.42 -12.94 -7.96
CA SER A 225 10.53 -13.80 -8.37
C SER A 225 11.74 -13.06 -8.94
N GLY A 226 11.59 -11.80 -9.37
CA GLY A 226 12.70 -10.95 -9.86
C GLY A 226 13.34 -10.17 -8.74
#